data_AF-A0A3S0K380-F1
#
_entry.id   AF-A0A3S0K380-F1
#
_cell.length_a   1.000
_cell.length_b   1.000
_cell.length_c   1.000
_cell.angle_alpha   90.00
_cell.angle_beta   90.00
_cell.angle_gamma   90.00
#
_symmetry.space_group_name_H-M   'P 1'
#
loop_
_entity.id
_entity.type
_entity.pdbx_description
1 polymer ?
#
loop_
_entity_poly.entity_id
_entity_poly.type
_entity_poly.pdbx_seq_one_letter_code
_entity_poly.pdbx_strand_id
1 'polypeptide(L)'
;MSPTEVWRRRSGTNDVPDHFVSVDHEYLLCYAHPGFSFAGVGKDLSTYKNYDPGNPDPWKRGDLSKPHDYRTRPGGFYPIYNEAEDIWYPSNPKRVWAFASNQLTKPGQKLRRETMEDLIAAGKVVFPKDDQVAVYQTIQELRSAIMQGVAPRYLQLGLFETTEEEEKYLSFFVGKRIGFGTPGYKRFRSEVKSASKPLSTWITGLKDKEDNDEVTILRSGLNAEGTTLLGQIFSNASINFSYPKPLSLIQTLIEQATGPDDTILDFFAGSGTTAHAVLALNASEETSDRRFILVSSTEATTQQPDKNICRDVTRERVKRAIEGYSYRSRAGQVEVEGLGGDFAYLQANRIEMERLFLGGIQHEQIWTALQLIHVHEVDEYQSDKDMQQLWTDEQVLVYLPEISSSTLDRLGKLTDSANRPITVYTWQPPLVEQHLMVEHVNIYKIPDELVKRFGGTP
;
A
#
# COMPACT_ATOMS: atom_id res chain seq x y z
N MET A 1 -4.50 -11.88 1.26
CA MET A 1 -4.44 -11.58 -0.20
C MET A 1 -3.20 -10.74 -0.40
N SER A 2 -2.36 -11.07 -1.38
CA SER A 2 -1.12 -10.32 -1.67
C SER A 2 -1.36 -9.43 -2.89
N PRO A 3 -1.67 -8.14 -2.74
CA PRO A 3 -1.80 -7.26 -3.88
C PRO A 3 -0.42 -6.98 -4.48
N THR A 4 -0.33 -7.05 -5.81
CA THR A 4 0.81 -6.54 -6.57
C THR A 4 0.49 -5.13 -7.02
N GLU A 5 1.31 -4.16 -6.62
CA GLU A 5 1.21 -2.79 -7.09
C GLU A 5 2.16 -2.57 -8.28
N VAL A 6 1.74 -1.70 -9.20
CA VAL A 6 2.47 -1.34 -10.42
C VAL A 6 2.87 0.12 -10.29
N TRP A 7 4.17 0.36 -10.23
CA TRP A 7 4.73 1.69 -10.07
C TRP A 7 5.40 2.18 -11.36
N ARG A 8 4.99 3.35 -11.83
CA ARG A 8 5.62 4.02 -12.97
C ARG A 8 6.97 4.62 -12.56
N ARG A 9 8.07 4.04 -13.06
CA ARG A 9 9.44 4.41 -12.67
C ARG A 9 10.11 5.43 -13.59
N ARG A 10 9.61 5.59 -14.82
CA ARG A 10 10.16 6.53 -15.82
C ARG A 10 9.08 7.03 -16.78
N SER A 11 9.42 8.10 -17.50
CA SER A 11 8.71 8.46 -18.72
C SER A 11 9.18 7.54 -19.85
N GLY A 12 8.28 7.20 -20.77
CA GLY A 12 8.59 6.30 -21.89
C GLY A 12 9.79 6.75 -22.70
N THR A 13 10.50 5.76 -23.23
CA THR A 13 11.73 5.95 -24.00
C THR A 13 11.50 5.61 -25.46
N ASN A 14 12.11 6.39 -26.35
CA ASN A 14 12.12 6.10 -27.79
C ASN A 14 13.17 5.03 -28.16
N ASP A 15 14.05 4.68 -27.23
CA ASP A 15 14.96 3.54 -27.34
C ASP A 15 14.18 2.29 -26.91
N VAL A 16 13.34 1.81 -27.83
CA VAL A 16 12.50 0.62 -27.66
C VAL A 16 13.09 -0.53 -28.48
N PRO A 17 13.10 -1.76 -27.93
CA PRO A 17 13.42 -2.96 -28.72
C PRO A 17 12.54 -3.07 -29.97
N ASP A 18 12.90 -3.93 -30.92
CA ASP A 18 12.23 -4.14 -32.22
C ASP A 18 10.69 -4.31 -32.17
N HIS A 19 10.14 -4.58 -30.98
CA HIS A 19 8.71 -4.74 -30.72
C HIS A 19 7.95 -3.44 -30.40
N PHE A 20 8.60 -2.25 -30.42
CA PHE A 20 7.96 -0.94 -30.18
C PHE A 20 7.22 -0.82 -28.83
N VAL A 21 7.70 -1.51 -27.78
CA VAL A 21 7.10 -1.47 -26.42
C VAL A 21 8.12 -0.97 -25.39
N SER A 22 7.79 0.13 -24.71
CA SER A 22 8.58 0.69 -23.60
C SER A 22 8.10 0.12 -22.27
N VAL A 23 8.99 -0.53 -21.51
CA VAL A 23 8.69 -1.02 -20.15
C VAL A 23 9.04 0.06 -19.13
N ASP A 24 8.02 0.78 -18.67
CA ASP A 24 8.17 2.01 -17.88
C ASP A 24 7.74 1.88 -16.43
N HIS A 25 7.44 0.66 -16.00
CA HIS A 25 7.02 0.34 -14.65
C HIS A 25 7.92 -0.71 -13.99
N GLU A 26 7.79 -0.80 -12.69
CA GLU A 26 8.30 -1.86 -11.82
C GLU A 26 7.15 -2.38 -10.95
N TYR A 27 7.36 -3.55 -10.34
CA TYR A 27 6.36 -4.19 -9.49
C TYR A 27 6.75 -4.06 -8.01
N LEU A 28 5.75 -3.83 -7.17
CA LEU A 28 5.87 -3.86 -5.72
C LEU A 28 4.96 -4.99 -5.23
N LEU A 29 5.55 -5.96 -4.54
CA LEU A 29 4.82 -7.11 -4.01
C LEU A 29 4.52 -6.86 -2.54
N CYS A 30 3.23 -6.88 -2.17
CA CYS A 30 2.80 -6.75 -0.78
C CYS A 30 2.32 -8.09 -0.24
N TYR A 31 2.87 -8.50 0.89
CA TYR A 31 2.41 -9.65 1.68
C TYR A 31 2.07 -9.16 3.08
N ALA A 32 1.01 -9.72 3.66
CA ALA A 32 0.53 -9.25 4.95
C ALA A 32 -0.07 -10.38 5.78
N HIS A 33 0.06 -10.23 7.11
CA HIS A 33 -0.63 -11.08 8.07
C HIS A 33 -2.16 -10.89 8.00
N PRO A 34 -2.94 -11.89 8.47
CA PRO A 34 -4.39 -11.71 8.62
C PRO A 34 -4.72 -10.47 9.47
N GLY A 35 -5.66 -9.66 9.01
CA GLY A 35 -6.08 -8.44 9.71
C GLY A 35 -5.39 -7.15 9.27
N PHE A 36 -4.32 -7.23 8.46
CA PHE A 36 -3.70 -6.04 7.88
C PHE A 36 -4.63 -5.32 6.90
N SER A 37 -4.57 -3.99 6.94
CA SER A 37 -5.16 -3.11 5.94
C SER A 37 -4.31 -1.87 5.78
N PHE A 38 -4.17 -1.36 4.55
CA PHE A 38 -3.61 -0.03 4.35
C PHE A 38 -4.48 1.04 5.00
N ALA A 39 -3.85 2.11 5.49
CA ALA A 39 -4.54 3.24 6.10
C ALA A 39 -5.61 3.87 5.18
N GLY A 40 -5.35 3.86 3.87
CA GLY A 40 -6.16 4.52 2.87
C GLY A 40 -6.03 6.05 2.97
N VAL A 41 -6.93 6.76 2.30
CA VAL A 41 -7.05 8.22 2.44
C VAL A 41 -8.48 8.56 2.78
N GLY A 42 -8.66 9.44 3.76
CA GLY A 42 -9.97 9.95 4.16
C GLY A 42 -10.71 10.53 2.95
N LYS A 43 -11.99 10.21 2.81
CA LYS A 43 -12.80 10.79 1.73
C LYS A 43 -12.94 12.28 1.95
N ASP A 44 -12.65 13.06 0.91
CA ASP A 44 -13.02 14.47 0.92
C ASP A 44 -14.54 14.61 0.87
N LEU A 45 -15.11 15.02 2.00
CA LEU A 45 -16.54 15.23 2.17
C LEU A 45 -16.96 16.67 1.86
N SER A 46 -16.02 17.58 1.55
CA SER A 46 -16.30 18.98 1.22
C SER A 46 -17.21 19.14 -0.02
N THR A 47 -17.21 18.14 -0.90
CA THR A 47 -18.07 18.11 -2.09
C THR A 47 -19.56 17.88 -1.79
N TYR A 48 -19.90 17.38 -0.59
CA TYR A 48 -21.28 17.23 -0.11
C TYR A 48 -21.76 18.57 0.47
N LYS A 49 -22.30 19.41 -0.40
CA LYS A 49 -22.65 20.81 -0.08
C LYS A 49 -24.11 21.18 -0.38
N ASN A 50 -24.85 20.30 -1.05
CA ASN A 50 -26.25 20.56 -1.36
C ASN A 50 -27.13 19.99 -0.25
N TYR A 51 -28.20 20.69 0.09
CA TYR A 51 -29.16 20.28 1.10
C TYR A 51 -30.56 20.32 0.51
N ASP A 52 -31.38 19.34 0.89
CA ASP A 52 -32.81 19.40 0.61
C ASP A 52 -33.52 20.16 1.74
N PRO A 53 -34.58 20.95 1.45
CA PRO A 53 -35.32 21.67 2.48
C PRO A 53 -35.78 20.73 3.61
N GLY A 54 -35.40 21.03 4.85
CA GLY A 54 -35.76 20.22 6.02
C GLY A 54 -34.94 18.94 6.22
N ASN A 55 -33.98 18.63 5.35
CA ASN A 55 -33.06 17.51 5.54
C ASN A 55 -31.64 18.01 5.86
N PRO A 56 -31.10 17.75 7.06
CA PRO A 56 -29.75 18.20 7.45
C PRO A 56 -28.63 17.36 6.82
N ASP A 57 -28.93 16.26 6.13
CA ASP A 57 -27.92 15.41 5.49
C ASP A 57 -27.50 15.97 4.12
N PRO A 58 -26.24 16.41 3.97
CA PRO A 58 -25.78 16.98 2.71
C PRO A 58 -25.61 15.91 1.64
N TRP A 59 -25.84 16.31 0.39
CA TRP A 59 -25.70 15.45 -0.78
C TRP A 59 -24.83 16.09 -1.87
N LYS A 60 -24.31 15.23 -2.75
CA LYS A 60 -23.66 15.63 -4.00
C LYS A 60 -24.30 14.94 -5.19
N ARG A 61 -24.21 15.57 -6.37
CA ARG A 61 -24.68 14.98 -7.62
C ARG A 61 -23.73 13.84 -8.04
N GLY A 62 -24.29 12.66 -8.28
CA GLY A 62 -23.60 11.47 -8.76
C GLY A 62 -24.17 10.97 -10.10
N ASP A 63 -23.50 9.96 -10.67
CA ASP A 63 -23.93 9.33 -11.93
C ASP A 63 -25.20 8.49 -11.73
N LEU A 64 -26.19 8.71 -12.60
CA LEU A 64 -27.44 7.95 -12.68
C LEU A 64 -27.38 6.88 -13.80
N SER A 65 -26.32 6.89 -14.60
CA SER A 65 -26.08 6.00 -15.74
C SER A 65 -25.07 4.89 -15.43
N LYS A 66 -24.90 3.95 -16.37
CA LYS A 66 -23.87 2.91 -16.35
C LYS A 66 -23.22 2.77 -17.74
N PRO A 67 -21.97 2.26 -17.84
CA PRO A 67 -21.22 2.19 -19.10
C PRO A 67 -21.71 1.04 -20.01
N HIS A 68 -22.96 1.11 -20.44
CA HIS A 68 -23.52 0.22 -21.47
C HIS A 68 -24.29 1.04 -22.48
N ASP A 69 -24.17 0.66 -23.76
CA ASP A 69 -25.01 1.24 -24.80
C ASP A 69 -26.44 0.67 -24.76
N TYR A 70 -27.33 1.32 -25.48
CA TYR A 70 -28.74 0.94 -25.52
C TYR A 70 -29.03 -0.37 -26.28
N ARG A 71 -28.13 -0.83 -27.16
CA ARG A 71 -28.30 -2.12 -27.87
C ARG A 71 -28.00 -3.28 -26.95
N THR A 72 -26.94 -3.16 -26.15
CA THR A 72 -26.53 -4.16 -25.16
C THR A 72 -27.47 -4.20 -23.96
N ARG A 73 -28.09 -3.07 -23.59
CA ARG A 73 -29.04 -2.98 -22.47
C ARG A 73 -30.26 -2.10 -22.81
N PRO A 74 -31.20 -2.58 -23.65
CA PRO A 74 -32.35 -1.79 -24.10
C PRO A 74 -33.28 -1.42 -22.94
N GLY A 75 -33.41 -2.26 -21.91
CA GLY A 75 -34.24 -1.97 -20.73
C GLY A 75 -33.76 -0.80 -19.86
N GLY A 76 -32.55 -0.27 -20.11
CA GLY A 76 -32.06 0.96 -19.46
C GLY A 76 -32.22 2.22 -20.31
N PHE A 77 -32.72 2.09 -21.54
CA PHE A 77 -32.82 3.19 -22.50
C PHE A 77 -34.26 3.66 -22.62
N TYR A 78 -34.62 4.65 -21.79
CA TYR A 78 -35.95 5.24 -21.75
C TYR A 78 -35.85 6.71 -21.30
N PRO A 79 -36.78 7.57 -21.74
CA PRO A 79 -36.79 8.95 -21.30
C PRO A 79 -37.25 9.06 -19.84
N ILE A 80 -36.72 10.04 -19.11
CA ILE A 80 -37.11 10.33 -17.73
C ILE A 80 -38.01 11.56 -17.70
N TYR A 81 -39.06 11.52 -16.88
CA TYR A 81 -39.97 12.64 -16.68
C TYR A 81 -39.70 13.37 -15.35
N ASN A 82 -39.58 14.68 -15.42
CA ASN A 82 -39.63 15.58 -14.25
C ASN A 82 -41.04 16.15 -14.14
N GLU A 83 -41.85 15.59 -13.25
CA GLU A 83 -43.24 16.00 -13.03
C GLU A 83 -43.35 17.44 -12.49
N ALA A 84 -42.38 17.90 -11.69
CA ALA A 84 -42.44 19.21 -11.05
C ALA A 84 -42.37 20.38 -12.03
N GLU A 85 -41.68 20.21 -13.17
CA GLU A 85 -41.48 21.26 -14.18
C GLU A 85 -42.10 20.90 -15.54
N ASP A 86 -42.74 19.74 -15.63
CA ASP A 86 -43.23 19.13 -16.86
C ASP A 86 -42.14 19.07 -17.95
N ILE A 87 -41.03 18.37 -17.68
CA ILE A 87 -39.89 18.25 -18.61
C ILE A 87 -39.49 16.79 -18.81
N TRP A 88 -39.26 16.40 -20.06
CA TRP A 88 -38.75 15.09 -20.45
C TRP A 88 -37.26 15.15 -20.79
N TYR A 89 -36.51 14.13 -20.37
CA TYR A 89 -35.08 14.02 -20.58
C TYR A 89 -34.74 12.79 -21.43
N PRO A 90 -34.11 12.96 -22.61
CA PRO A 90 -33.69 11.84 -23.44
C PRO A 90 -32.54 11.06 -22.79
N SER A 91 -32.53 9.74 -22.99
CA SER A 91 -31.47 8.87 -22.47
C SER A 91 -30.21 8.96 -23.32
N ASN A 92 -29.04 8.84 -22.69
CA ASN A 92 -27.78 8.73 -23.43
C ASN A 92 -27.68 7.34 -24.11
N PRO A 93 -27.50 7.27 -25.44
CA PRO A 93 -27.45 6.00 -26.17
C PRO A 93 -26.16 5.21 -25.91
N LYS A 94 -25.09 5.86 -25.45
CA LYS A 94 -23.80 5.21 -25.10
C LYS A 94 -23.70 4.84 -23.61
N ARG A 95 -24.59 5.38 -22.77
CA ARG A 95 -24.63 5.14 -21.32
C ARG A 95 -26.08 5.14 -20.83
N VAL A 96 -26.68 3.96 -20.78
CA VAL A 96 -28.07 3.79 -20.33
C VAL A 96 -28.23 4.00 -18.82
N TRP A 97 -29.46 4.20 -18.37
CA TRP A 97 -29.78 4.37 -16.95
C TRP A 97 -29.42 3.14 -16.12
N ALA A 98 -28.92 3.38 -14.91
CA ALA A 98 -28.54 2.31 -14.00
C ALA A 98 -29.75 1.52 -13.48
N PHE A 99 -30.90 2.19 -13.36
CA PHE A 99 -32.16 1.67 -12.80
C PHE A 99 -33.14 1.29 -13.90
N ALA A 100 -34.07 0.38 -13.60
CA ALA A 100 -35.14 -0.01 -14.53
C ALA A 100 -36.33 0.94 -14.40
N SER A 101 -37.06 1.17 -15.49
CA SER A 101 -38.36 1.86 -15.44
C SER A 101 -39.47 0.87 -15.12
N ASN A 102 -40.43 1.26 -14.27
CA ASN A 102 -41.62 0.45 -14.01
C ASN A 102 -42.43 0.14 -15.28
N GLN A 103 -42.38 1.00 -16.30
CA GLN A 103 -43.06 0.83 -17.59
C GLN A 103 -42.48 -0.31 -18.43
N LEU A 104 -41.23 -0.68 -18.18
CA LEU A 104 -40.52 -1.74 -18.91
C LEU A 104 -40.40 -3.04 -18.10
N THR A 105 -40.90 -3.04 -16.87
CA THR A 105 -40.86 -4.23 -16.01
C THR A 105 -42.01 -5.17 -16.30
N LYS A 106 -41.75 -6.47 -16.28
CA LYS A 106 -42.81 -7.48 -16.47
C LYS A 106 -43.64 -7.60 -15.18
N PRO A 107 -44.97 -7.82 -15.27
CA PRO A 107 -45.79 -8.10 -14.10
C PRO A 107 -45.20 -9.24 -13.24
N GLY A 108 -44.97 -8.98 -11.95
CA GLY A 108 -44.38 -9.95 -11.00
C GLY A 108 -42.85 -10.08 -11.04
N GLN A 109 -42.15 -9.28 -11.84
CA GLN A 109 -40.69 -9.28 -11.87
C GLN A 109 -40.11 -8.74 -10.55
N LYS A 110 -39.43 -9.60 -9.78
CA LYS A 110 -38.71 -9.18 -8.57
C LYS A 110 -37.48 -8.35 -8.94
N LEU A 111 -37.48 -7.08 -8.57
CA LEU A 111 -36.34 -6.19 -8.74
C LEU A 111 -35.42 -6.23 -7.51
N ARG A 112 -34.11 -6.15 -7.75
CA ARG A 112 -33.10 -6.07 -6.68
C ARG A 112 -32.94 -4.65 -6.11
N ARG A 113 -33.46 -3.64 -6.79
CA ARG A 113 -33.36 -2.21 -6.47
C ARG A 113 -34.67 -1.50 -6.84
N GLU A 114 -34.86 -0.32 -6.29
CA GLU A 114 -35.92 0.64 -6.64
C GLU A 114 -35.91 0.96 -8.16
N THR A 115 -37.08 1.26 -8.73
CA THR A 115 -37.20 1.73 -10.13
C THR A 115 -36.79 3.20 -10.25
N MET A 116 -36.60 3.68 -11.48
CA MET A 116 -36.30 5.10 -11.71
C MET A 116 -37.41 6.00 -11.19
N GLU A 117 -38.67 5.62 -11.41
CA GLU A 117 -39.83 6.36 -10.93
C GLU A 117 -39.91 6.37 -9.39
N ASP A 118 -39.58 5.25 -8.72
CA ASP A 118 -39.49 5.21 -7.25
C ASP A 118 -38.41 6.17 -6.73
N LEU A 119 -37.25 6.25 -7.40
CA LEU A 119 -36.18 7.17 -7.02
C LEU A 119 -36.57 8.64 -7.22
N ILE A 120 -37.31 8.95 -8.29
CA ILE A 120 -37.83 10.29 -8.56
C ILE A 120 -38.83 10.68 -7.47
N ALA A 121 -39.79 9.80 -7.17
CA ALA A 121 -40.78 10.01 -6.12
C ALA A 121 -40.14 10.17 -4.73
N ALA A 122 -39.06 9.44 -4.46
CA ALA A 122 -38.27 9.56 -3.23
C ALA A 122 -37.34 10.79 -3.20
N GLY A 123 -37.33 11.63 -4.24
CA GLY A 123 -36.48 12.81 -4.33
C GLY A 123 -34.98 12.50 -4.47
N LYS A 124 -34.62 11.26 -4.83
CA LYS A 124 -33.23 10.78 -5.01
C LYS A 124 -32.66 11.10 -6.40
N VAL A 125 -33.46 11.62 -7.32
CA VAL A 125 -33.02 12.14 -8.62
C VAL A 125 -32.92 13.66 -8.54
N VAL A 126 -31.81 14.21 -9.04
CA VAL A 126 -31.63 15.66 -9.20
C VAL A 126 -31.72 16.02 -10.67
N PHE A 127 -32.68 16.88 -11.00
CA PHE A 127 -32.82 17.45 -12.34
C PHE A 127 -31.93 18.70 -12.51
N PRO A 128 -31.51 19.02 -13.74
CA PRO A 128 -30.80 20.26 -14.05
C PRO A 128 -31.59 21.50 -13.59
N LYS A 129 -30.90 22.48 -13.00
CA LYS A 129 -31.48 23.79 -12.66
C LYS A 129 -31.36 24.74 -13.85
N ASP A 130 -32.36 25.59 -14.07
CA ASP A 130 -32.39 26.60 -15.14
C ASP A 130 -32.10 25.99 -16.54
N ASP A 131 -32.67 24.81 -16.80
CA ASP A 131 -32.37 24.05 -18.01
C ASP A 131 -32.90 24.74 -19.27
N GLN A 132 -32.19 24.55 -20.38
CA GLN A 132 -32.74 24.89 -21.68
C GLN A 132 -33.82 23.88 -22.04
N VAL A 133 -34.99 24.37 -22.47
CA VAL A 133 -36.13 23.53 -22.84
C VAL A 133 -36.55 23.86 -24.27
N ALA A 134 -36.78 22.82 -25.08
CA ALA A 134 -37.37 22.94 -26.41
C ALA A 134 -38.69 22.16 -26.49
N VAL A 135 -39.60 22.63 -27.34
CA VAL A 135 -40.84 21.94 -27.70
C VAL A 135 -40.92 21.92 -29.22
N TYR A 136 -41.19 20.75 -29.80
CA TYR A 136 -41.35 20.58 -31.24
C TYR A 136 -42.75 20.07 -31.52
N GLN A 137 -43.52 20.80 -32.33
CA GLN A 137 -44.94 20.49 -32.60
C GLN A 137 -45.10 19.37 -33.62
N THR A 138 -44.10 19.16 -34.47
CA THR A 138 -44.11 18.12 -35.50
C THR A 138 -42.82 17.33 -35.48
N ILE A 139 -42.87 16.09 -35.98
CA ILE A 139 -41.67 15.26 -36.06
C ILE A 139 -40.66 15.83 -37.08
N GLN A 140 -41.13 16.49 -38.14
CA GLN A 140 -40.28 17.16 -39.13
C GLN A 140 -39.47 18.29 -38.50
N GLU A 141 -40.09 19.07 -37.61
CA GLU A 141 -39.42 20.13 -36.85
C GLU A 141 -38.31 19.54 -35.95
N LEU A 142 -38.62 18.48 -35.21
CA LEU A 142 -37.65 17.79 -34.36
C LEU A 142 -36.47 17.22 -35.18
N ARG A 143 -36.74 16.55 -36.31
CA ARG A 143 -35.68 16.01 -37.19
C ARG A 143 -34.79 17.13 -37.74
N SER A 144 -35.39 18.24 -38.15
CA SER A 144 -34.64 19.41 -38.64
C SER A 144 -33.72 19.97 -37.55
N ALA A 145 -34.22 20.11 -36.32
CA ALA A 145 -33.43 20.55 -35.18
C ALA A 145 -32.27 19.60 -34.86
N ILE A 146 -32.47 18.28 -34.96
CA ILE A 146 -31.41 17.28 -34.76
C ILE A 146 -30.32 17.44 -35.84
N MET A 147 -30.70 17.56 -37.11
CA MET A 147 -29.76 17.73 -38.23
C MET A 147 -28.96 19.03 -38.12
N GLN A 148 -29.56 20.09 -37.57
CA GLN A 148 -28.92 21.38 -37.33
C GLN A 148 -28.07 21.41 -36.05
N GLY A 149 -28.12 20.36 -35.22
CA GLY A 149 -27.39 20.28 -33.95
C GLY A 149 -27.94 21.19 -32.85
N VAL A 150 -29.20 21.64 -32.97
CA VAL A 150 -29.86 22.52 -32.00
C VAL A 150 -30.89 21.80 -31.14
N ALA A 151 -31.07 20.48 -31.36
CA ALA A 151 -31.93 19.64 -30.52
C ALA A 151 -31.23 19.24 -29.20
N PRO A 152 -32.01 18.81 -28.18
CA PRO A 152 -31.48 18.21 -26.97
C PRO A 152 -30.42 17.14 -27.22
N ARG A 153 -29.33 17.20 -26.46
CA ARG A 153 -28.03 16.54 -26.72
C ARG A 153 -28.07 15.06 -27.12
N TYR A 154 -29.02 14.28 -26.60
CA TYR A 154 -29.09 12.83 -26.82
C TYR A 154 -30.13 12.39 -27.84
N LEU A 155 -30.86 13.33 -28.45
CA LEU A 155 -31.69 13.05 -29.61
C LEU A 155 -30.82 13.07 -30.87
N GLN A 156 -30.79 11.95 -31.59
CA GLN A 156 -29.97 11.78 -32.79
C GLN A 156 -30.68 10.89 -33.81
N LEU A 157 -30.39 11.11 -35.09
CA LEU A 157 -30.83 10.26 -36.20
C LEU A 157 -29.84 9.11 -36.42
N GLY A 158 -30.30 8.05 -37.10
CA GLY A 158 -29.53 6.85 -37.38
C GLY A 158 -29.25 6.02 -36.14
N LEU A 159 -30.05 6.19 -35.07
CA LEU A 159 -29.88 5.40 -33.86
C LEU A 159 -30.35 3.97 -34.11
N PHE A 160 -31.57 3.79 -34.63
CA PHE A 160 -32.20 2.48 -34.76
C PHE A 160 -31.92 1.83 -36.13
N GLU A 161 -32.11 0.51 -36.22
CA GLU A 161 -31.90 -0.24 -37.46
C GLU A 161 -33.01 0.05 -38.47
N THR A 162 -34.23 0.26 -37.98
CA THR A 162 -35.40 0.54 -38.81
C THR A 162 -35.88 1.98 -38.65
N THR A 163 -36.39 2.55 -39.75
CA THR A 163 -37.01 3.88 -39.74
C THR A 163 -38.25 3.91 -38.84
N GLU A 164 -38.97 2.80 -38.71
CA GLU A 164 -40.17 2.71 -37.87
C GLU A 164 -39.84 2.84 -36.37
N GLU A 165 -38.78 2.20 -35.89
CA GLU A 165 -38.31 2.32 -34.51
C GLU A 165 -37.83 3.73 -34.20
N GLU A 166 -37.11 4.35 -35.14
CA GLU A 166 -36.67 5.74 -35.01
C GLU A 166 -37.86 6.70 -34.97
N GLU A 167 -38.83 6.53 -35.87
CA GLU A 167 -40.05 7.33 -35.92
C GLU A 167 -40.82 7.19 -34.59
N LYS A 168 -40.96 5.97 -34.07
CA LYS A 168 -41.63 5.69 -32.79
C LYS A 168 -40.91 6.37 -31.62
N TYR A 169 -39.59 6.29 -31.57
CA TYR A 169 -38.79 6.91 -30.52
C TYR A 169 -38.86 8.44 -30.56
N LEU A 170 -38.71 9.05 -31.74
CA LEU A 170 -38.75 10.51 -31.88
C LEU A 170 -40.15 11.08 -31.67
N SER A 171 -41.19 10.38 -32.16
CA SER A 171 -42.59 10.77 -31.99
C SER A 171 -43.01 10.86 -30.53
N PHE A 172 -42.38 10.09 -29.65
CA PHE A 172 -42.60 10.20 -28.21
C PHE A 172 -42.39 11.63 -27.67
N PHE A 173 -41.43 12.36 -28.24
CA PHE A 173 -41.04 13.69 -27.77
C PHE A 173 -41.82 14.83 -28.44
N VAL A 174 -42.60 14.55 -29.49
CA VAL A 174 -43.40 15.56 -30.18
C VAL A 174 -44.47 16.10 -29.25
N GLY A 175 -44.60 17.42 -29.20
CA GLY A 175 -45.50 18.16 -28.32
C GLY A 175 -45.06 18.20 -26.84
N LYS A 176 -43.93 17.59 -26.48
CA LYS A 176 -43.41 17.58 -25.11
C LYS A 176 -42.32 18.63 -24.92
N ARG A 177 -42.19 19.09 -23.67
CA ARG A 177 -41.07 19.92 -23.20
C ARG A 177 -39.85 19.03 -22.96
N ILE A 178 -38.75 19.31 -23.65
CA ILE A 178 -37.55 18.46 -23.64
C ILE A 178 -36.36 19.25 -23.10
N GLY A 179 -35.73 18.74 -22.04
CA GLY A 179 -34.56 19.35 -21.41
C GLY A 179 -33.25 18.97 -22.09
N PHE A 180 -32.29 19.89 -22.08
CA PHE A 180 -30.95 19.68 -22.66
C PHE A 180 -29.97 19.08 -21.65
N GLY A 181 -30.21 19.32 -20.37
CA GLY A 181 -29.37 18.82 -19.29
C GLY A 181 -29.50 17.31 -19.08
N THR A 182 -28.84 16.83 -18.03
CA THR A 182 -28.84 15.40 -17.70
C THR A 182 -29.23 15.22 -16.23
N PRO A 183 -30.28 14.44 -15.93
CA PRO A 183 -30.60 14.07 -14.55
C PRO A 183 -29.43 13.34 -13.88
N GLY A 184 -29.22 13.59 -12.59
CA GLY A 184 -28.20 12.94 -11.77
C GLY A 184 -28.81 12.20 -10.58
N TYR A 185 -28.01 11.35 -9.94
CA TYR A 185 -28.39 10.67 -8.70
C TYR A 185 -27.95 11.51 -7.50
N LYS A 186 -28.80 11.75 -6.50
CA LYS A 186 -28.39 12.37 -5.25
C LYS A 186 -27.69 11.33 -4.38
N ARG A 187 -26.40 11.53 -4.10
CA ARG A 187 -25.65 10.72 -3.14
C ARG A 187 -25.59 11.46 -1.82
N PHE A 188 -26.22 10.90 -0.79
CA PHE A 188 -26.22 11.49 0.55
C PHE A 188 -24.94 11.15 1.30
N ARG A 189 -24.49 12.02 2.20
CA ARG A 189 -23.28 11.80 2.99
C ARG A 189 -23.45 10.63 3.96
N SER A 190 -24.65 10.44 4.51
CA SER A 190 -24.97 9.30 5.37
C SER A 190 -24.85 7.94 4.66
N GLU A 191 -24.96 7.89 3.33
CA GLU A 191 -24.83 6.66 2.52
C GLU A 191 -23.37 6.23 2.32
N VAL A 192 -22.39 7.04 2.78
CA VAL A 192 -20.97 6.74 2.66
C VAL A 192 -20.59 5.63 3.65
N LYS A 193 -20.58 4.38 3.15
CA LYS A 193 -20.29 3.16 3.94
C LYS A 193 -18.86 3.04 4.49
N SER A 194 -17.90 3.79 3.94
CA SER A 194 -16.49 3.76 4.36
C SER A 194 -15.95 5.18 4.39
N ALA A 195 -15.32 5.55 5.51
CA ALA A 195 -14.69 6.86 5.69
C ALA A 195 -13.45 7.06 4.82
N SER A 196 -12.81 5.97 4.37
CA SER A 196 -11.61 6.01 3.51
C SER A 196 -11.90 5.42 2.12
N LYS A 197 -11.17 5.93 1.12
CA LYS A 197 -11.08 5.31 -0.20
C LYS A 197 -10.03 4.18 -0.14
N PRO A 198 -10.30 2.99 -0.70
CA PRO A 198 -9.28 1.95 -0.84
C PRO A 198 -8.16 2.40 -1.78
N LEU A 199 -6.97 1.84 -1.62
CA LEU A 199 -5.84 2.12 -2.50
C LEU A 199 -6.00 1.41 -3.86
N SER A 200 -5.60 2.11 -4.92
CA SER A 200 -5.38 1.55 -6.25
C SER A 200 -4.08 0.75 -6.25
N THR A 201 -4.04 -0.34 -7.03
CA THR A 201 -2.79 -1.06 -7.32
C THR A 201 -1.88 -0.29 -8.30
N TRP A 202 -2.26 0.90 -8.73
CA TRP A 202 -1.46 1.75 -9.61
C TRP A 202 -0.85 2.90 -8.83
N ILE A 203 0.48 3.04 -8.94
CA ILE A 203 1.24 4.19 -8.43
C ILE A 203 1.69 5.03 -9.63
N THR A 204 1.20 6.26 -9.68
CA THR A 204 1.42 7.18 -10.80
C THR A 204 2.47 8.23 -10.48
N GLY A 205 2.91 8.98 -11.49
CA GLY A 205 3.88 10.06 -11.32
C GLY A 205 3.30 11.25 -10.55
N LEU A 206 4.13 11.96 -9.79
CA LEU A 206 3.73 13.20 -9.06
C LEU A 206 3.01 14.24 -9.94
N LYS A 207 3.29 14.26 -11.25
CA LYS A 207 2.71 15.22 -12.22
C LYS A 207 1.46 14.72 -12.93
N ASP A 208 1.12 13.43 -12.80
CA ASP A 208 -0.07 12.88 -13.44
C ASP A 208 -1.32 13.51 -12.79
N LYS A 209 -2.39 13.75 -13.55
CA LYS A 209 -3.63 14.38 -13.00
C LYS A 209 -4.78 13.38 -12.87
N GLU A 210 -4.49 12.10 -12.99
CA GLU A 210 -5.47 11.04 -12.79
C GLU A 210 -5.95 11.08 -11.34
N ASP A 211 -7.24 11.27 -11.17
CA ASP A 211 -7.92 11.22 -9.89
C ASP A 211 -9.15 10.32 -10.05
N ASN A 212 -9.52 9.61 -8.99
CA ASN A 212 -10.62 8.67 -9.01
C ASN A 212 -11.48 8.86 -7.76
N ASP A 213 -12.79 9.02 -7.96
CA ASP A 213 -13.74 9.22 -6.87
C ASP A 213 -13.90 7.98 -5.98
N GLU A 214 -13.54 6.80 -6.48
CA GLU A 214 -13.76 5.50 -5.82
C GLU A 214 -12.50 4.94 -5.15
N VAL A 215 -11.30 5.23 -5.69
CA VAL A 215 -10.02 4.72 -5.18
C VAL A 215 -9.00 5.84 -4.99
N THR A 216 -8.07 5.65 -4.07
CA THR A 216 -6.89 6.51 -3.91
C THR A 216 -5.77 6.00 -4.80
N ILE A 217 -5.25 6.86 -5.67
CA ILE A 217 -4.07 6.56 -6.49
C ILE A 217 -2.84 7.15 -5.78
N LEU A 218 -1.92 6.30 -5.35
CA LEU A 218 -0.66 6.76 -4.77
C LEU A 218 0.18 7.48 -5.82
N ARG A 219 0.92 8.50 -5.38
CA ARG A 219 1.76 9.31 -6.25
C ARG A 219 3.20 9.25 -5.78
N SER A 220 4.09 8.98 -6.72
CA SER A 220 5.52 8.89 -6.47
C SER A 220 6.27 9.61 -7.57
N GLY A 221 7.47 10.11 -7.27
CA GLY A 221 8.39 10.49 -8.31
C GLY A 221 8.94 9.28 -9.03
N LEU A 222 9.68 9.59 -10.08
CA LEU A 222 10.34 8.63 -10.97
C LEU A 222 11.76 8.36 -10.46
N ASN A 223 12.46 7.39 -11.05
CA ASN A 223 13.86 7.08 -10.73
C ASN A 223 14.79 8.31 -10.66
N ALA A 224 14.51 9.33 -11.50
CA ALA A 224 15.28 10.58 -11.52
C ALA A 224 15.19 11.38 -10.21
N GLU A 225 14.10 11.26 -9.44
CA GLU A 225 13.96 11.93 -8.13
C GLU A 225 15.02 11.42 -7.16
N GLY A 226 15.13 10.09 -7.01
CA GLY A 226 16.10 9.48 -6.10
C GLY A 226 17.53 9.90 -6.45
N THR A 227 17.90 9.84 -7.73
CA THR A 227 19.25 10.20 -8.20
C THR A 227 19.55 11.68 -7.93
N THR A 228 18.58 12.55 -8.22
CA THR A 228 18.73 14.00 -8.00
C THR A 228 18.90 14.31 -6.52
N LEU A 229 18.02 13.76 -5.67
CA LEU A 229 18.05 13.98 -4.24
C LEU A 229 19.35 13.45 -3.62
N LEU A 230 19.79 12.26 -4.01
CA LEU A 230 21.06 11.72 -3.52
C LEU A 230 22.24 12.61 -3.93
N GLY A 231 22.26 13.12 -5.16
CA GLY A 231 23.27 14.09 -5.60
C GLY A 231 23.27 15.36 -4.73
N GLN A 232 22.09 15.91 -4.42
CA GLN A 232 21.96 17.09 -3.56
C GLN A 232 22.47 16.84 -2.14
N ILE A 233 22.12 15.70 -1.52
CA ILE A 233 22.59 15.32 -0.18
C ILE A 233 24.13 15.24 -0.12
N PHE A 234 24.80 14.97 -1.24
CA PHE A 234 26.25 14.96 -1.33
C PHE A 234 26.82 16.18 -2.04
N SER A 235 26.11 17.30 -2.00
CA SER A 235 26.59 18.59 -2.52
C SER A 235 27.02 18.50 -3.99
N ASN A 236 26.33 17.65 -4.77
CA ASN A 236 26.63 17.29 -6.16
C ASN A 236 28.02 16.66 -6.38
N ALA A 237 28.63 16.07 -5.34
CA ALA A 237 29.82 15.24 -5.50
C ALA A 237 29.49 13.97 -6.29
N SER A 238 30.47 13.46 -7.04
CA SER A 238 30.35 12.16 -7.69
C SER A 238 30.31 11.05 -6.64
N ILE A 239 29.13 10.45 -6.44
CA ILE A 239 28.95 9.30 -5.56
C ILE A 239 28.92 8.05 -6.44
N ASN A 240 29.65 7.01 -6.02
CA ASN A 240 29.56 5.69 -6.66
C ASN A 240 28.34 4.91 -6.14
N PHE A 241 27.14 5.44 -6.42
CA PHE A 241 25.88 4.74 -6.12
C PHE A 241 24.88 5.02 -7.23
N SER A 242 24.30 3.96 -7.78
CA SER A 242 23.34 4.04 -8.87
C SER A 242 21.96 3.62 -8.39
N TYR A 243 20.92 4.26 -8.93
CA TYR A 243 19.51 3.86 -8.78
C TYR A 243 18.93 3.91 -7.34
N PRO A 244 19.16 4.98 -6.55
CA PRO A 244 18.40 5.18 -5.32
C PRO A 244 16.90 5.24 -5.62
N LYS A 245 16.08 4.59 -4.79
CA LYS A 245 14.62 4.69 -4.89
C LYS A 245 14.16 6.13 -4.59
N PRO A 246 13.08 6.62 -5.21
CA PRO A 246 12.51 7.94 -4.90
C PRO A 246 12.12 8.02 -3.43
N LEU A 247 12.30 9.19 -2.81
CA LEU A 247 11.92 9.39 -1.41
C LEU A 247 10.41 9.34 -1.25
N SER A 248 9.70 10.02 -2.16
CA SER A 248 8.23 10.07 -2.17
C SER A 248 7.58 8.69 -2.28
N LEU A 249 8.18 7.74 -3.03
CA LEU A 249 7.71 6.37 -3.11
C LEU A 249 7.69 5.71 -1.73
N ILE A 250 8.84 5.74 -1.06
CA ILE A 250 9.02 5.03 0.20
C ILE A 250 8.23 5.69 1.33
N GLN A 251 8.17 7.03 1.37
CA GLN A 251 7.30 7.76 2.32
C GLN A 251 5.85 7.33 2.18
N THR A 252 5.30 7.35 0.96
CA THR A 252 3.90 7.00 0.73
C THR A 252 3.60 5.54 1.12
N LEU A 253 4.52 4.61 0.85
CA LEU A 253 4.36 3.22 1.26
C LEU A 253 4.37 3.06 2.79
N ILE A 254 5.25 3.76 3.49
CA ILE A 254 5.33 3.73 4.96
C ILE A 254 4.08 4.35 5.58
N GLU A 255 3.64 5.52 5.11
CA GLU A 255 2.40 6.17 5.56
C GLU A 255 1.18 5.24 5.46
N GLN A 256 1.10 4.46 4.37
CA GLN A 256 -0.04 3.58 4.13
C GLN A 256 0.04 2.27 4.92
N ALA A 257 1.24 1.78 5.22
CA ALA A 257 1.45 0.45 5.79
C ALA A 257 1.79 0.46 7.29
N THR A 258 2.01 1.62 7.91
CA THR A 258 2.50 1.71 9.30
C THR A 258 1.75 2.74 10.14
N GLY A 259 1.59 2.41 11.42
CA GLY A 259 1.22 3.34 12.47
C GLY A 259 2.36 4.27 12.88
N PRO A 260 2.08 5.24 13.76
CA PRO A 260 3.04 6.27 14.16
C PRO A 260 4.20 5.75 15.01
N ASP A 261 4.12 4.59 15.67
CA ASP A 261 5.12 4.05 16.61
C ASP A 261 5.77 2.73 16.13
N ASP A 262 5.46 2.34 14.89
CA ASP A 262 5.93 1.11 14.27
C ASP A 262 7.43 1.14 13.96
N THR A 263 8.02 -0.05 13.82
CA THR A 263 9.42 -0.24 13.41
C THR A 263 9.50 -0.77 11.97
N ILE A 264 10.25 -0.08 11.12
CA ILE A 264 10.45 -0.40 9.71
C ILE A 264 11.80 -1.08 9.52
N LEU A 265 11.81 -2.31 8.99
CA LEU A 265 13.02 -3.05 8.65
C LEU A 265 13.26 -3.02 7.13
N ASP A 266 14.45 -2.57 6.73
CA ASP A 266 14.94 -2.67 5.35
C ASP A 266 16.31 -3.35 5.34
N PHE A 267 16.32 -4.62 4.95
CA PHE A 267 17.52 -5.44 4.91
C PHE A 267 18.30 -5.37 3.58
N PHE A 268 17.86 -4.49 2.67
CA PHE A 268 18.55 -4.14 1.43
C PHE A 268 18.61 -2.61 1.28
N ALA A 269 19.08 -1.94 2.33
CA ALA A 269 18.92 -0.50 2.50
C ALA A 269 19.53 0.33 1.37
N GLY A 270 20.59 -0.16 0.72
CA GLY A 270 21.24 0.52 -0.40
C GLY A 270 21.62 1.95 -0.04
N SER A 271 20.99 2.95 -0.66
CA SER A 271 21.27 4.35 -0.35
C SER A 271 20.76 4.82 1.01
N GLY A 272 19.90 4.06 1.71
CA GLY A 272 19.26 4.48 2.96
C GLY A 272 18.03 5.35 2.75
N THR A 273 17.29 5.15 1.64
CA THR A 273 16.07 5.93 1.35
C THR A 273 14.99 5.68 2.40
N THR A 274 14.87 4.46 2.92
CA THR A 274 13.89 4.07 3.94
C THR A 274 14.04 4.86 5.24
N ALA A 275 15.25 4.96 5.80
CA ALA A 275 15.47 5.77 6.99
C ALA A 275 15.18 7.26 6.76
N HIS A 276 15.59 7.80 5.60
CA HIS A 276 15.26 9.19 5.24
C HIS A 276 13.73 9.38 5.20
N ALA A 277 12.98 8.45 4.61
CA ALA A 277 11.51 8.52 4.57
C ALA A 277 10.90 8.52 5.98
N VAL A 278 11.37 7.63 6.86
CA VAL A 278 10.91 7.57 8.26
C VAL A 278 11.18 8.89 9.00
N LEU A 279 12.40 9.42 8.91
CA LEU A 279 12.75 10.70 9.52
C LEU A 279 11.87 11.86 9.02
N ALA A 280 11.61 11.89 7.71
CA ALA A 280 10.77 12.93 7.12
C ALA A 280 9.31 12.83 7.58
N LEU A 281 8.78 11.62 7.76
CA LEU A 281 7.44 11.41 8.32
C LEU A 281 7.37 11.85 9.78
N ASN A 282 8.34 11.45 10.60
CA ASN A 282 8.46 11.88 12.01
C ASN A 282 8.54 13.41 12.13
N ALA A 283 9.28 14.07 11.25
CA ALA A 283 9.38 15.54 11.26
C ALA A 283 8.09 16.24 10.82
N SER A 284 7.27 15.59 9.99
CA SER A 284 6.03 16.18 9.45
C SER A 284 4.77 15.90 10.29
N GLU A 285 4.82 14.90 11.17
CA GLU A 285 3.68 14.42 11.96
C GLU A 285 4.00 14.49 13.45
N GLU A 286 3.33 15.38 14.20
CA GLU A 286 3.60 15.60 15.64
C GLU A 286 3.50 14.34 16.51
N THR A 287 2.70 13.36 16.08
CA THR A 287 2.46 12.12 16.83
C THR A 287 3.33 10.94 16.35
N SER A 288 4.19 11.13 15.36
CA SER A 288 4.96 10.05 14.76
C SER A 288 6.31 9.85 15.47
N ASP A 289 6.52 8.63 15.95
CA ASP A 289 7.75 8.11 16.57
C ASP A 289 8.16 6.78 15.91
N ARG A 290 8.10 6.74 14.57
CA ARG A 290 8.44 5.55 13.79
C ARG A 290 9.95 5.30 13.90
N ARG A 291 10.32 4.03 14.03
CA ARG A 291 11.71 3.59 14.15
C ARG A 291 12.15 2.85 12.89
N PHE A 292 13.44 2.78 12.62
CA PHE A 292 13.97 2.03 11.48
C PHE A 292 15.16 1.15 11.84
N ILE A 293 15.28 0.03 11.14
CA ILE A 293 16.48 -0.83 11.13
C ILE A 293 16.90 -1.00 9.67
N LEU A 294 18.13 -0.62 9.36
CA LEU A 294 18.72 -0.77 8.04
C LEU A 294 19.83 -1.82 8.06
N VAL A 295 19.83 -2.71 7.08
CA VAL A 295 20.95 -3.60 6.80
C VAL A 295 21.47 -3.34 5.39
N SER A 296 22.78 -3.18 5.25
CA SER A 296 23.45 -3.04 3.96
C SER A 296 24.79 -3.78 4.00
N SER A 297 25.18 -4.36 2.87
CA SER A 297 26.49 -4.98 2.71
C SER A 297 27.59 -3.93 2.48
N THR A 298 28.85 -4.36 2.59
CA THR A 298 30.00 -3.54 2.18
C THR A 298 30.08 -3.43 0.66
N GLU A 299 29.79 -4.52 -0.06
CA GLU A 299 30.12 -4.72 -1.48
C GLU A 299 31.63 -4.69 -1.80
N ALA A 300 32.47 -4.86 -0.79
CA ALA A 300 33.91 -4.98 -0.97
C ALA A 300 34.24 -6.20 -1.85
N THR A 301 35.14 -6.03 -2.82
CA THR A 301 35.66 -7.10 -3.68
C THR A 301 37.19 -7.06 -3.69
N THR A 302 37.85 -8.09 -4.22
CA THR A 302 39.32 -8.08 -4.38
C THR A 302 39.82 -6.87 -5.20
N GLN A 303 39.00 -6.39 -6.15
CA GLN A 303 39.34 -5.24 -6.99
C GLN A 303 38.97 -3.90 -6.33
N GLN A 304 38.04 -3.91 -5.38
CA GLN A 304 37.53 -2.72 -4.69
C GLN A 304 37.35 -3.04 -3.19
N PRO A 305 38.44 -3.25 -2.43
CA PRO A 305 38.37 -3.71 -1.05
C PRO A 305 37.75 -2.66 -0.11
N ASP A 306 37.85 -1.38 -0.46
CA ASP A 306 37.35 -0.27 0.34
C ASP A 306 35.92 0.14 0.02
N LYS A 307 35.28 -0.50 -0.97
CA LYS A 307 33.88 -0.23 -1.30
C LYS A 307 33.03 -0.63 -0.10
N ASN A 308 32.38 0.35 0.52
CA ASN A 308 31.50 0.13 1.66
C ASN A 308 30.24 0.99 1.51
N ILE A 309 29.21 0.46 0.85
CA ILE A 309 27.95 1.20 0.65
C ILE A 309 27.33 1.61 1.97
N CYS A 310 27.31 0.71 2.96
CA CYS A 310 26.74 0.98 4.27
C CYS A 310 27.40 2.21 4.93
N ARG A 311 28.73 2.24 4.96
CA ARG A 311 29.53 3.31 5.59
C ARG A 311 29.51 4.62 4.78
N ASP A 312 29.67 4.53 3.47
CA ASP A 312 30.00 5.68 2.61
C ASP A 312 28.77 6.31 1.97
N VAL A 313 27.68 5.56 1.83
CA VAL A 313 26.44 6.02 1.18
C VAL A 313 25.28 6.01 2.17
N THR A 314 24.92 4.84 2.71
CA THR A 314 23.73 4.68 3.58
C THR A 314 23.85 5.56 4.82
N ARG A 315 24.91 5.36 5.60
CA ARG A 315 25.19 6.11 6.84
C ARG A 315 25.30 7.60 6.58
N GLU A 316 26.01 8.00 5.52
CA GLU A 316 26.23 9.42 5.23
C GLU A 316 24.94 10.10 4.75
N ARG A 317 24.10 9.41 3.97
CA ARG A 317 22.76 9.92 3.60
C ARG A 317 21.91 10.15 4.85
N VAL A 318 21.84 9.17 5.74
CA VAL A 318 21.02 9.26 6.97
C VAL A 318 21.53 10.38 7.87
N LYS A 319 22.85 10.42 8.10
CA LYS A 319 23.50 11.49 8.88
C LYS A 319 23.14 12.88 8.35
N ARG A 320 23.26 13.10 7.04
CA ARG A 320 22.93 14.40 6.43
C ARG A 320 21.44 14.70 6.38
N ALA A 321 20.59 13.68 6.31
CA ALA A 321 19.14 13.89 6.46
C ALA A 321 18.80 14.39 7.87
N ILE A 322 19.49 13.88 8.90
CA ILE A 322 19.34 14.29 10.31
C ILE A 322 19.90 15.70 10.53
N GLU A 323 21.14 15.95 10.10
CA GLU A 323 21.90 17.17 10.40
C GLU A 323 21.59 18.34 9.46
N GLY A 324 21.01 18.05 8.29
CA GLY A 324 20.90 19.00 7.19
C GLY A 324 22.09 18.94 6.24
N TYR A 325 21.95 19.58 5.08
CA TYR A 325 22.99 19.61 4.05
C TYR A 325 22.84 20.80 3.12
N SER A 326 23.91 21.12 2.40
CA SER A 326 23.92 22.19 1.40
C SER A 326 24.29 21.67 0.02
N TYR A 327 23.75 22.30 -1.01
CA TYR A 327 24.12 22.01 -2.39
C TYR A 327 24.00 23.22 -3.29
N ARG A 328 24.70 23.18 -4.43
CA ARG A 328 24.63 24.25 -5.42
C ARG A 328 23.55 23.96 -6.45
N SER A 329 22.56 24.84 -6.55
CA SER A 329 21.56 24.85 -7.61
C SER A 329 21.90 25.86 -8.71
N ARG A 330 21.11 25.91 -9.78
CA ARG A 330 21.22 26.97 -10.80
C ARG A 330 20.95 28.37 -10.25
N ALA A 331 20.18 28.47 -9.16
CA ALA A 331 19.81 29.73 -8.52
C ALA A 331 20.79 30.16 -7.43
N GLY A 332 21.78 29.33 -7.09
CA GLY A 332 22.75 29.60 -6.01
C GLY A 332 22.88 28.45 -5.01
N GLN A 333 23.56 28.73 -3.90
CA GLN A 333 23.67 27.84 -2.74
C GLN A 333 22.26 27.62 -2.13
N VAL A 334 21.92 26.37 -1.85
CA VAL A 334 20.70 25.98 -1.16
C VAL A 334 21.10 25.26 0.12
N GLU A 335 20.52 25.70 1.24
CA GLU A 335 20.65 25.07 2.55
C GLU A 335 19.36 24.29 2.84
N VAL A 336 19.49 23.03 3.21
CA VAL A 336 18.38 22.16 3.61
C VAL A 336 18.52 21.89 5.10
N GLU A 337 17.47 22.25 5.86
CA GLU A 337 17.41 22.01 7.29
C GLU A 337 17.37 20.51 7.60
N GLY A 338 17.98 20.13 8.73
CA GLY A 338 17.97 18.75 9.20
C GLY A 338 16.61 18.33 9.73
N LEU A 339 16.26 17.06 9.51
CA LEU A 339 15.01 16.47 9.98
C LEU A 339 15.03 16.10 11.47
N GLY A 340 16.21 16.13 12.11
CA GLY A 340 16.41 15.66 13.47
C GLY A 340 16.41 14.12 13.59
N GLY A 341 16.44 13.61 14.81
CA GLY A 341 16.57 12.18 15.12
C GLY A 341 18.02 11.73 15.31
N ASP A 342 18.21 10.42 15.51
CA ASP A 342 19.51 9.80 15.68
C ASP A 342 19.52 8.37 15.10
N PHE A 343 20.71 7.76 15.07
CA PHE A 343 20.87 6.36 14.74
C PHE A 343 22.18 5.81 15.28
N ALA A 344 22.23 4.50 15.53
CA ALA A 344 23.45 3.77 15.82
C ALA A 344 23.97 3.07 14.55
N TYR A 345 25.27 3.20 14.29
CA TYR A 345 25.95 2.43 13.24
C TYR A 345 26.64 1.22 13.86
N LEU A 346 26.18 0.02 13.49
CA LEU A 346 26.68 -1.25 14.00
C LEU A 346 27.31 -2.06 12.87
N GLN A 347 28.29 -2.90 13.20
CA GLN A 347 28.90 -3.84 12.28
C GLN A 347 28.82 -5.25 12.87
N ALA A 348 28.41 -6.21 12.06
CA ALA A 348 28.50 -7.61 12.43
C ALA A 348 29.99 -8.00 12.53
N ASN A 349 30.39 -8.54 13.67
CA ASN A 349 31.73 -9.09 13.85
C ASN A 349 31.72 -10.57 13.47
N ARG A 350 32.58 -10.96 12.52
CA ARG A 350 32.71 -12.37 12.15
C ARG A 350 33.55 -13.09 13.18
N ILE A 351 33.02 -14.18 13.73
CA ILE A 351 33.76 -15.10 14.58
C ILE A 351 34.33 -16.19 13.68
N GLU A 352 35.66 -16.26 13.61
CA GLU A 352 36.36 -17.32 12.86
C GLU A 352 36.10 -18.69 13.50
N MET A 353 35.92 -19.73 12.68
CA MET A 353 35.49 -21.05 13.16
C MET A 353 36.48 -21.65 14.16
N GLU A 354 37.78 -21.43 13.96
CA GLU A 354 38.83 -21.92 14.85
C GLU A 354 38.68 -21.36 16.28
N ARG A 355 38.16 -20.13 16.41
CA ARG A 355 37.92 -19.52 17.72
C ARG A 355 36.79 -20.19 18.48
N LEU A 356 35.84 -20.83 17.79
CA LEU A 356 34.76 -21.57 18.45
C LEU A 356 35.31 -22.75 19.26
N PHE A 357 36.30 -23.46 18.70
CA PHE A 357 36.89 -24.64 19.33
C PHE A 357 37.95 -24.29 20.39
N LEU A 358 38.60 -23.13 20.27
CA LEU A 358 39.65 -22.68 21.19
C LEU A 358 39.13 -21.84 22.38
N GLY A 359 37.81 -21.80 22.60
CA GLY A 359 37.20 -21.00 23.68
C GLY A 359 37.27 -19.49 23.46
N GLY A 360 37.44 -19.05 22.21
CA GLY A 360 37.49 -17.64 21.83
C GLY A 360 36.12 -16.98 21.61
N ILE A 361 35.03 -17.74 21.74
CA ILE A 361 33.65 -17.25 21.71
C ILE A 361 33.18 -16.94 23.14
N GLN A 362 32.54 -15.78 23.31
CA GLN A 362 32.05 -15.34 24.63
C GLN A 362 30.76 -16.06 25.01
N HIS A 363 30.50 -16.21 26.31
CA HIS A 363 29.31 -16.90 26.82
C HIS A 363 28.01 -16.22 26.38
N GLU A 364 28.01 -14.89 26.32
CA GLU A 364 26.90 -14.07 25.83
C GLU A 364 26.58 -14.38 24.35
N GLN A 365 27.63 -14.58 23.54
CA GLN A 365 27.51 -14.90 22.11
C GLN A 365 26.97 -16.31 21.92
N ILE A 366 27.44 -17.28 22.72
CA ILE A 366 26.89 -18.65 22.73
C ILE A 366 25.41 -18.60 23.11
N TRP A 367 25.07 -17.95 24.22
CA TRP A 367 23.69 -17.91 24.70
C TRP A 367 22.74 -17.28 23.68
N THR A 368 23.14 -16.16 23.07
CA THR A 368 22.38 -15.53 21.98
C THR A 368 22.19 -16.48 20.79
N ALA A 369 23.26 -17.14 20.34
CA ALA A 369 23.19 -18.05 19.20
C ALA A 369 22.30 -19.27 19.49
N LEU A 370 22.39 -19.86 20.68
CA LEU A 370 21.56 -20.99 21.09
C LEU A 370 20.08 -20.62 21.14
N GLN A 371 19.76 -19.43 21.66
CA GLN A 371 18.39 -18.92 21.63
C GLN A 371 17.89 -18.79 20.19
N LEU A 372 18.63 -18.13 19.30
CA LEU A 372 18.26 -17.98 17.88
C LEU A 372 18.11 -19.31 17.11
N ILE A 373 18.72 -20.40 17.60
CA ILE A 373 18.57 -21.75 17.03
C ILE A 373 17.20 -22.34 17.35
N HIS A 374 16.73 -22.14 18.58
CA HIS A 374 15.61 -22.86 19.18
C HIS A 374 14.35 -22.02 19.36
N VAL A 375 14.51 -20.72 19.47
CA VAL A 375 13.45 -19.79 19.87
C VAL A 375 13.51 -18.51 19.05
N HIS A 376 12.45 -17.71 19.13
CA HIS A 376 12.33 -16.42 18.44
C HIS A 376 12.59 -15.22 19.35
N GLU A 377 12.79 -15.46 20.65
CA GLU A 377 13.07 -14.44 21.67
C GLU A 377 14.50 -14.61 22.19
N VAL A 378 15.11 -13.51 22.64
CA VAL A 378 16.49 -13.51 23.14
C VAL A 378 16.52 -12.81 24.48
N ASP A 379 16.92 -13.53 25.52
CA ASP A 379 17.23 -13.02 26.84
C ASP A 379 18.73 -12.72 26.99
N GLU A 380 19.02 -11.78 27.89
CA GLU A 380 20.39 -11.46 28.29
C GLU A 380 21.06 -12.65 28.98
N TYR A 381 22.36 -12.82 28.74
CA TYR A 381 23.18 -13.77 29.48
C TYR A 381 23.47 -13.24 30.89
N GLN A 382 23.23 -14.06 31.89
CA GLN A 382 23.39 -13.69 33.29
C GLN A 382 24.70 -14.25 33.84
N SER A 383 25.73 -13.41 33.93
CA SER A 383 27.09 -13.82 34.32
C SER A 383 27.22 -14.31 35.76
N ASP A 384 26.26 -13.99 36.63
CA ASP A 384 26.14 -14.49 38.00
C ASP A 384 25.51 -15.90 38.07
N LYS A 385 24.96 -16.39 36.96
CA LYS A 385 24.36 -17.72 36.87
C LYS A 385 25.29 -18.71 36.16
N ASP A 386 25.56 -19.81 36.85
CA ASP A 386 26.28 -20.97 36.32
C ASP A 386 25.40 -21.91 35.46
N MET A 387 24.13 -21.55 35.27
CA MET A 387 23.18 -22.25 34.39
C MET A 387 22.18 -21.24 33.82
N GLN A 388 22.23 -21.03 32.51
CA GLN A 388 21.22 -20.25 31.79
C GLN A 388 20.05 -21.15 31.41
N GLN A 389 18.84 -20.61 31.48
CA GLN A 389 17.61 -21.34 31.21
C GLN A 389 16.62 -20.44 30.47
N LEU A 390 16.01 -20.96 29.41
CA LEU A 390 14.89 -20.33 28.74
C LEU A 390 13.75 -21.34 28.62
N TRP A 391 12.56 -20.93 29.08
CA TRP A 391 11.37 -21.76 29.09
C TRP A 391 10.43 -21.33 27.98
N THR A 392 10.07 -22.26 27.10
CA THR A 392 9.02 -22.06 26.09
C THR A 392 7.91 -23.09 26.27
N ASP A 393 6.79 -22.90 25.58
CA ASP A 393 5.70 -23.88 25.56
C ASP A 393 6.13 -25.24 24.98
N GLU A 394 7.21 -25.27 24.20
CA GLU A 394 7.69 -26.47 23.50
C GLU A 394 8.84 -27.20 24.23
N GLN A 395 9.76 -26.47 24.88
CA GLN A 395 10.95 -27.04 25.51
C GLN A 395 11.55 -26.15 26.60
N VAL A 396 12.51 -26.70 27.36
CA VAL A 396 13.45 -25.90 28.17
C VAL A 396 14.82 -25.93 27.51
N LEU A 397 15.33 -24.77 27.14
CA LEU A 397 16.69 -24.60 26.66
C LEU A 397 17.60 -24.30 27.86
N VAL A 398 18.66 -25.09 28.02
CA VAL A 398 19.64 -24.96 29.09
C VAL A 398 21.02 -24.77 28.50
N TYR A 399 21.75 -23.79 29.00
CA TYR A 399 23.18 -23.62 28.70
C TYR A 399 24.00 -23.67 29.99
N LEU A 400 25.01 -24.53 30.00
CA LEU A 400 25.97 -24.70 31.09
C LEU A 400 27.33 -24.10 30.68
N PRO A 401 27.67 -22.88 31.14
CA PRO A 401 28.98 -22.27 30.93
C PRO A 401 30.10 -23.12 31.55
N GLU A 402 29.86 -23.59 32.77
CA GLU A 402 30.76 -24.44 33.54
C GLU A 402 29.97 -25.56 34.23
N ILE A 403 30.63 -26.69 34.49
CA ILE A 403 30.03 -27.83 35.20
C ILE A 403 30.58 -27.90 36.62
N SER A 404 29.68 -27.89 37.59
CA SER A 404 29.97 -28.21 38.99
C SER A 404 28.96 -29.23 39.52
N SER A 405 29.25 -29.89 40.64
CA SER A 405 28.29 -30.78 41.29
C SER A 405 26.97 -30.08 41.61
N SER A 406 27.05 -28.81 42.07
CA SER A 406 25.86 -28.02 42.37
C SER A 406 25.01 -27.70 41.13
N THR A 407 25.67 -27.48 39.98
CA THR A 407 25.00 -27.23 38.70
C THR A 407 24.30 -28.48 38.20
N LEU A 408 24.96 -29.64 38.30
CA LEU A 408 24.39 -30.94 37.93
C LEU A 408 23.19 -31.32 38.81
N ASP A 409 23.28 -31.09 40.13
CA ASP A 409 22.17 -31.33 41.06
C ASP A 409 20.95 -30.45 40.72
N ARG A 410 21.18 -29.18 40.36
CA ARG A 410 20.10 -28.28 39.91
C ARG A 410 19.51 -28.70 38.57
N LEU A 411 20.34 -29.17 37.64
CA LEU A 411 19.88 -29.69 36.36
C LEU A 411 19.04 -30.97 36.55
N GLY A 412 19.42 -31.87 37.45
CA GLY A 412 18.60 -33.04 37.79
C GLY A 412 17.23 -32.67 38.36
N LYS A 413 17.17 -31.68 39.26
CA LYS A 413 15.88 -31.16 39.77
C LYS A 413 15.04 -30.51 38.67
N LEU A 414 15.68 -29.84 37.72
CA LEU A 414 15.02 -29.27 36.56
C LEU A 414 14.44 -30.37 35.68
N THR A 415 15.18 -31.46 35.42
CA THR A 415 14.70 -32.59 34.62
C THR A 415 13.51 -33.31 35.24
N ASP A 416 13.46 -33.41 36.57
CA ASP A 416 12.34 -34.05 37.26
C ASP A 416 11.05 -33.21 37.25
N SER A 417 11.18 -31.88 37.10
CA SER A 417 10.07 -30.93 37.23
C SER A 417 9.61 -30.32 35.90
N ALA A 418 10.49 -30.25 34.90
CA ALA A 418 10.16 -29.79 33.57
C ALA A 418 9.32 -30.86 32.86
N ASN A 419 8.01 -30.74 32.93
CA ASN A 419 7.07 -31.60 32.20
C ASN A 419 7.08 -31.31 30.68
N ARG A 420 8.27 -31.16 30.07
CA ARG A 420 8.55 -30.84 28.67
C ARG A 420 9.98 -31.25 28.30
N PRO A 421 10.30 -31.46 27.01
CA PRO A 421 11.66 -31.79 26.57
C PRO A 421 12.70 -30.76 27.05
N ILE A 422 13.88 -31.24 27.42
CA ILE A 422 15.01 -30.38 27.79
C ILE A 422 16.13 -30.53 26.78
N THR A 423 16.65 -29.40 26.31
CA THR A 423 17.84 -29.33 25.47
C THR A 423 18.97 -28.67 26.24
N VAL A 424 20.05 -29.40 26.51
CA VAL A 424 21.21 -28.96 27.28
C VAL A 424 22.41 -28.75 26.36
N TYR A 425 22.99 -27.55 26.42
CA TYR A 425 24.23 -27.21 25.77
C TYR A 425 25.37 -27.10 26.76
N THR A 426 26.46 -27.81 26.48
CA THR A 426 27.67 -27.79 27.31
C THR A 426 28.94 -28.02 26.49
N TRP A 427 30.09 -27.66 27.06
CA TRP A 427 31.40 -28.02 26.53
C TRP A 427 31.77 -29.49 26.77
N GLN A 428 31.16 -30.13 27.76
CA GLN A 428 31.53 -31.47 28.22
C GLN A 428 30.30 -32.41 28.33
N PRO A 429 29.64 -32.79 27.21
CA PRO A 429 28.46 -33.67 27.23
C PRO A 429 28.63 -34.96 28.05
N PRO A 430 29.77 -35.69 27.99
CA PRO A 430 29.91 -36.95 28.72
C PRO A 430 29.78 -36.81 30.25
N LEU A 431 30.14 -35.64 30.82
CA LEU A 431 29.98 -35.41 32.27
C LEU A 431 28.52 -35.21 32.67
N VAL A 432 27.73 -34.59 31.79
CA VAL A 432 26.30 -34.40 32.00
C VAL A 432 25.57 -35.73 31.82
N GLU A 433 25.89 -36.49 30.78
CA GLU A 433 25.33 -37.82 30.49
C GLU A 433 25.59 -38.84 31.60
N GLN A 434 26.77 -38.82 32.21
CA GLN A 434 27.09 -39.70 33.35
C GLN A 434 26.26 -39.39 34.60
N HIS A 435 25.85 -38.14 34.77
CA HIS A 435 25.09 -37.69 35.94
C HIS A 435 23.58 -37.77 35.73
N LEU A 436 23.10 -37.52 34.51
CA LEU A 436 21.68 -37.52 34.15
C LEU A 436 21.31 -38.80 33.40
N MET A 437 20.76 -39.78 34.10
CA MET A 437 20.20 -41.00 33.49
C MET A 437 18.73 -40.78 33.09
N VAL A 438 18.44 -39.95 32.09
CA VAL A 438 17.05 -39.61 31.70
C VAL A 438 16.80 -39.68 30.21
N GLU A 439 15.68 -40.30 29.81
CA GLU A 439 15.30 -40.57 28.40
C GLU A 439 14.74 -39.36 27.63
N HIS A 440 14.66 -38.17 28.25
CA HIS A 440 14.01 -36.97 27.67
C HIS A 440 14.88 -35.71 27.68
N VAL A 441 16.20 -35.89 27.77
CA VAL A 441 17.19 -34.80 27.73
C VAL A 441 18.07 -34.95 26.50
N ASN A 442 18.04 -33.96 25.62
CA ASN A 442 18.99 -33.87 24.52
C ASN A 442 20.21 -33.10 24.98
N ILE A 443 21.41 -33.67 24.86
CA ILE A 443 22.65 -33.03 25.29
C ILE A 443 23.52 -32.80 24.06
N TYR A 444 23.92 -31.55 23.85
CA TYR A 444 24.70 -31.13 22.68
C TYR A 444 26.00 -30.46 23.09
N LYS A 445 27.04 -30.73 22.30
CA LYS A 445 28.33 -30.06 22.41
C LYS A 445 28.28 -28.71 21.69
N ILE A 446 28.65 -27.64 22.39
CA ILE A 446 28.47 -26.26 21.90
C ILE A 446 29.15 -26.00 20.54
N PRO A 447 30.48 -26.19 20.36
CA PRO A 447 31.12 -25.84 19.10
C PRO A 447 30.53 -26.61 17.92
N ASP A 448 30.29 -27.91 18.11
CA ASP A 448 29.80 -28.81 17.08
C ASP A 448 28.42 -28.37 16.57
N GLU A 449 27.50 -27.99 17.46
CA GLU A 449 26.16 -27.55 17.06
C GLU A 449 26.15 -26.14 16.45
N LEU A 450 26.97 -25.22 16.97
CA LEU A 450 27.11 -23.89 16.39
C LEU A 450 27.69 -23.97 14.96
N VAL A 451 28.75 -24.76 14.75
CA VAL A 451 29.37 -24.95 13.43
C VAL A 451 28.37 -25.56 12.44
N LYS A 452 27.69 -26.64 12.85
CA LYS A 452 26.68 -27.33 12.04
C LYS A 452 25.54 -26.39 11.62
N ARG A 453 25.05 -25.56 12.55
CA ARG A 453 23.95 -24.63 12.26
C ARG A 453 24.34 -23.53 11.29
N PHE A 454 25.53 -22.96 11.46
CA PHE A 454 26.00 -21.84 10.63
C PHE A 454 26.71 -22.29 9.33
N GLY A 455 26.49 -23.54 8.92
CA GLY A 455 26.93 -24.05 7.61
C GLY A 455 28.43 -24.36 7.52
N GLY A 456 29.11 -24.49 8.66
CA GLY A 456 30.49 -24.97 8.70
C GLY A 456 30.56 -26.49 8.66
N THR A 457 31.61 -27.01 8.03
CA THR A 457 31.97 -28.43 8.16
C THR A 457 32.80 -28.57 9.45
N PRO A 458 32.46 -29.49 10.38
CA PRO A 458 33.19 -29.70 11.62
C PRO A 458 34.67 -30.04 11.44
#